data_AF-A0A9D4ZUG4-F1
#
_entry.id   AF-A0A9D4ZUG4-F1
#
_cell.length_a   1.000
_cell.length_b   1.000
_cell.length_c   1.000
_cell.angle_alpha   90.00
_cell.angle_beta   90.00
_cell.angle_gamma   90.00
#
_symmetry.space_group_name_H-M   'P 1'
#
loop_
_entity.id
_entity.type
_entity.pdbx_description
1 polymer ?
#
loop_
_entity_poly.entity_id
_entity_poly.type
_entity_poly.pdbx_seq_one_letter_code
_entity_poly.pdbx_strand_id
1 'polypeptide(L)'
;MQHERCSFFGNVALGSSISLSELRKLYDVVVLAYGAESDRDLGIPGENLKGVISAREFVWWYNGHPDGRNLDPDLKSTDTAVILGQGNVALDVARILLRPTTELATTDIASHALASLEESSIRVVYLVGRRGPAQAACTAKELREVLGIHNLDISIQESDLLLTPADESLRATEYTEEFLSCYPRQPPQDQDMLV
;
A
#
# COMPACT_ATOMS: atom_id res chain seq x y z
N MET A 1 0.95 -27.59 10.39
CA MET A 1 0.03 -28.11 11.44
C MET A 1 -1.23 -28.61 10.74
N GLN A 2 -1.54 -29.90 10.84
CA GLN A 2 -2.88 -30.40 10.53
C GLN A 2 -3.39 -31.06 11.81
N HIS A 3 -4.49 -30.54 12.37
CA HIS A 3 -5.15 -31.13 13.51
C HIS A 3 -6.34 -31.95 13.02
N GLU A 4 -6.50 -33.18 13.50
CA GLU A 4 -7.59 -34.10 13.12
C GLU A 4 -9.02 -33.54 13.29
N ARG A 5 -9.20 -32.49 14.12
CA ARG A 5 -10.49 -31.84 14.37
C ARG A 5 -10.72 -30.61 13.49
N CYS A 6 -9.84 -30.36 12.52
CA CYS A 6 -9.91 -29.23 11.62
C CYS A 6 -9.96 -29.74 10.18
N SER A 7 -10.94 -29.25 9.42
CA SER A 7 -11.10 -29.56 8.00
C SER A 7 -11.23 -28.27 7.21
N PHE A 8 -10.61 -28.21 6.03
CA PHE A 8 -10.65 -27.04 5.15
C PHE A 8 -11.40 -27.41 3.86
N PHE A 9 -12.35 -26.55 3.48
CA PHE A 9 -13.13 -26.68 2.26
C PHE A 9 -12.98 -25.39 1.45
N GLY A 10 -12.05 -25.37 0.49
CA GLY A 10 -11.88 -24.27 -0.45
C GLY A 10 -12.89 -24.31 -1.59
N ASN A 11 -13.01 -23.21 -2.35
CA ASN A 11 -13.93 -23.08 -3.48
C ASN A 11 -15.41 -23.36 -3.13
N VAL A 12 -15.81 -23.04 -1.90
CA VAL A 12 -17.20 -23.09 -1.41
C VAL A 12 -17.58 -21.69 -0.98
N ALA A 13 -18.43 -21.02 -1.76
CA ALA A 13 -18.83 -19.64 -1.49
C ALA A 13 -20.15 -19.59 -0.71
N LEU A 14 -20.17 -18.81 0.37
CA LEU A 14 -21.37 -18.57 1.16
C LEU A 14 -22.38 -17.75 0.33
N GLY A 15 -23.63 -18.19 0.29
CA GLY A 15 -24.71 -17.57 -0.47
C GLY A 15 -24.91 -18.14 -1.88
N SER A 16 -23.92 -18.83 -2.45
CA SER A 16 -24.03 -19.50 -3.75
C SER A 16 -23.88 -21.02 -3.66
N SER A 17 -22.79 -21.51 -3.07
CA SER A 17 -22.55 -22.94 -2.87
C SER A 17 -23.32 -23.51 -1.67
N ILE A 18 -23.46 -22.71 -0.61
CA ILE A 18 -24.21 -23.04 0.60
C ILE A 18 -24.76 -21.78 1.24
N SER A 19 -25.98 -21.82 1.79
CA SER A 19 -26.57 -20.68 2.49
C SER A 19 -26.16 -20.65 3.97
N LEU A 20 -26.20 -19.45 4.57
CA LEU A 20 -26.02 -19.29 6.01
C LEU A 20 -27.08 -20.07 6.81
N SER A 21 -28.29 -20.20 6.27
CA SER A 21 -29.38 -20.93 6.92
C SER A 21 -29.10 -22.44 7.02
N GLU A 22 -28.44 -23.01 6.01
CA GLU A 22 -28.03 -24.42 6.00
C GLU A 22 -26.89 -24.64 6.98
N LEU A 23 -25.87 -23.78 6.99
CA LEU A 23 -24.77 -23.87 7.96
C LEU A 23 -25.26 -23.85 9.41
N ARG A 24 -26.23 -22.99 9.73
CA ARG A 24 -26.81 -22.90 11.09
C ARG A 24 -27.64 -24.13 11.49
N LYS A 25 -28.03 -24.99 10.55
CA LYS A 25 -28.68 -26.28 10.83
C LYS A 25 -27.67 -27.40 11.04
N LEU A 26 -26.49 -27.29 10.41
CA LEU A 26 -25.45 -28.32 10.42
C LEU A 26 -24.46 -28.17 11.58
N TYR A 27 -24.28 -26.96 12.09
CA TYR A 27 -23.30 -26.64 13.12
C TYR A 27 -23.93 -25.89 14.29
N ASP A 28 -23.45 -26.18 15.50
CA ASP A 28 -23.90 -25.50 16.73
C ASP A 28 -23.56 -24.00 16.71
N VAL A 29 -22.41 -23.63 16.14
CA VAL A 29 -21.91 -22.26 16.06
C VAL A 29 -21.32 -22.01 14.67
N VAL A 30 -21.69 -20.86 14.09
CA VAL A 30 -21.14 -20.38 12.81
C VAL A 30 -20.45 -19.05 13.05
N VAL A 31 -19.16 -18.97 12.74
CA VAL A 31 -18.35 -17.74 12.82
C VAL A 31 -18.16 -17.20 11.41
N LEU A 32 -18.61 -15.96 11.17
CA LEU A 32 -18.41 -15.26 9.90
C LEU A 32 -17.05 -14.56 9.94
N ALA A 33 -16.10 -15.04 9.12
CA ALA A 33 -14.73 -14.55 9.08
C ALA A 33 -14.27 -14.24 7.64
N TYR A 34 -15.18 -13.74 6.80
CA TYR A 34 -14.92 -13.48 5.36
C TYR A 34 -14.23 -12.13 5.07
N GLY A 35 -13.87 -11.37 6.12
CA GLY A 35 -13.18 -10.09 5.98
C GLY A 35 -14.06 -8.98 5.40
N ALA A 36 -13.41 -8.03 4.71
CA ALA A 36 -14.05 -6.91 4.03
C ALA A 36 -13.57 -6.87 2.58
N GLU A 37 -14.51 -7.05 1.65
CA GLU A 37 -14.21 -7.19 0.21
C GLU A 37 -14.38 -5.87 -0.56
N SER A 38 -15.23 -4.97 -0.07
CA SER A 38 -15.56 -3.72 -0.75
C SER A 38 -14.53 -2.63 -0.52
N ASP A 39 -14.22 -1.88 -1.57
CA ASP A 39 -13.47 -0.63 -1.48
C ASP A 39 -14.33 0.53 -0.98
N ARG A 40 -13.65 1.63 -0.62
CA ARG A 40 -14.31 2.90 -0.33
C ARG A 40 -14.13 3.82 -1.54
N ASP A 41 -15.26 4.20 -2.14
CA ASP A 41 -15.27 5.20 -3.20
C ASP A 41 -14.83 6.56 -2.65
N LEU A 42 -14.21 7.37 -3.51
CA LEU A 42 -13.79 8.73 -3.16
C LEU A 42 -14.97 9.69 -3.23
N GLY A 43 -15.96 9.41 -4.08
CA GLY A 43 -17.12 10.24 -4.30
C GLY A 43 -16.78 11.55 -4.99
N ILE A 44 -15.75 11.58 -5.83
CA ILE A 44 -15.25 12.79 -6.51
C ILE A 44 -15.40 12.69 -8.04
N PRO A 45 -15.59 13.83 -8.73
CA PRO A 45 -15.59 13.85 -10.19
C PRO A 45 -14.30 13.25 -10.76
N GLY A 46 -14.45 12.29 -11.68
CA GLY A 46 -13.32 11.64 -12.36
C GLY A 46 -12.80 10.37 -11.69
N GLU A 47 -13.39 9.89 -10.58
CA GLU A 47 -12.93 8.67 -9.90
C GLU A 47 -13.04 7.38 -10.74
N ASN A 48 -13.80 7.40 -11.83
CA ASN A 48 -13.96 6.28 -12.76
C ASN A 48 -13.12 6.43 -14.05
N LEU A 49 -12.22 7.41 -14.12
CA LEU A 49 -11.35 7.59 -15.28
C LEU A 49 -10.30 6.47 -15.36
N LYS A 50 -9.89 6.13 -16.58
CA LYS A 50 -8.79 5.17 -16.80
C LYS A 50 -7.53 5.67 -16.07
N GLY A 51 -6.89 4.77 -15.33
CA GLY A 51 -5.71 5.07 -14.52
C GLY A 51 -6.04 5.38 -13.05
N VAL A 52 -7.31 5.62 -12.70
CA VAL A 52 -7.77 5.62 -11.31
C VAL A 52 -8.12 4.18 -10.94
N ILE A 53 -7.36 3.61 -10.01
CA ILE A 53 -7.50 2.21 -9.58
C ILE A 53 -7.54 2.13 -8.06
N SER A 54 -8.27 1.16 -7.54
CA SER A 54 -8.22 0.86 -6.11
C SER A 54 -6.86 0.30 -5.72
N ALA A 55 -6.33 0.76 -4.58
CA ALA A 55 -5.11 0.19 -4.02
C ALA A 55 -5.26 -1.32 -3.74
N ARG A 56 -6.45 -1.76 -3.30
CA ARG A 56 -6.74 -3.19 -3.07
C ARG A 56 -6.67 -3.99 -4.36
N GLU A 57 -7.23 -3.46 -5.45
CA GLU A 57 -7.17 -4.13 -6.76
C GLU A 57 -5.74 -4.22 -7.28
N PHE A 58 -4.94 -3.16 -7.10
CA PHE A 58 -3.50 -3.20 -7.43
C PHE A 58 -2.75 -4.25 -6.58
N VAL A 59 -3.09 -4.35 -5.29
CA VAL A 59 -2.57 -5.39 -4.39
C VAL A 59 -2.95 -6.79 -4.83
N TRP A 60 -4.20 -6.98 -5.25
CA TRP A 60 -4.69 -8.24 -5.80
C TRP A 60 -3.95 -8.61 -7.08
N TRP A 61 -3.73 -7.64 -7.96
CA TRP A 61 -3.00 -7.82 -9.20
C TRP A 61 -1.58 -8.32 -8.96
N TYR A 62 -0.77 -7.62 -8.14
CA TYR A 62 0.62 -8.05 -7.93
C TYR A 62 0.75 -9.32 -7.10
N ASN A 63 -0.22 -9.66 -6.25
CA ASN A 63 -0.25 -10.92 -5.49
C ASN A 63 -0.87 -12.09 -6.26
N GLY A 64 -1.33 -11.88 -7.50
CA GLY A 64 -1.89 -12.94 -8.33
C GLY A 64 -3.27 -13.43 -7.89
N HIS A 65 -4.06 -12.58 -7.22
CA HIS A 65 -5.46 -12.86 -6.93
C HIS A 65 -6.23 -13.07 -8.25
N PRO A 66 -7.07 -14.13 -8.38
CA PRO A 66 -7.77 -14.44 -9.63
C PRO A 66 -8.57 -13.26 -10.19
N ASP A 67 -9.25 -12.51 -9.33
CA ASP A 67 -10.06 -11.35 -9.73
C ASP A 67 -9.22 -10.11 -10.08
N GLY A 68 -7.97 -10.02 -9.61
CA GLY A 68 -7.05 -8.91 -9.91
C GLY A 68 -6.20 -9.13 -11.16
N ARG A 69 -6.17 -10.35 -11.71
CA ARG A 69 -5.24 -10.74 -12.80
C ARG A 69 -5.35 -9.88 -14.05
N ASN A 70 -6.56 -9.39 -14.36
CA ASN A 70 -6.84 -8.64 -15.58
C ASN A 70 -6.88 -7.11 -15.37
N LEU A 71 -6.39 -6.61 -14.23
CA LEU A 71 -6.39 -5.17 -13.93
C LEU A 71 -5.60 -4.35 -14.98
N ASP A 72 -4.49 -4.92 -15.49
CA ASP A 72 -3.60 -4.32 -16.50
C ASP A 72 -3.33 -2.81 -16.28
N PRO A 73 -2.76 -2.43 -15.11
CA PRO A 73 -2.51 -1.02 -14.81
C PRO A 73 -1.51 -0.42 -15.81
N ASP A 74 -1.81 0.78 -16.32
CA ASP A 74 -0.92 1.50 -17.20
C ASP A 74 0.24 2.13 -16.41
N LEU A 75 1.39 1.46 -16.43
CA LEU A 75 2.62 1.90 -15.77
C LEU A 75 3.62 2.55 -16.74
N LYS A 76 3.23 2.78 -18.00
CA LYS A 76 4.14 3.20 -19.08
C LYS A 76 3.88 4.63 -19.56
N SER A 77 2.63 5.08 -19.51
CA SER A 77 2.24 6.38 -20.05
C SER A 77 2.71 7.58 -19.22
N THR A 78 3.20 7.36 -18.00
CA THR A 78 3.68 8.40 -17.09
C THR A 78 4.81 7.88 -16.21
N ASP A 79 5.56 8.80 -15.61
CA ASP A 79 6.57 8.52 -14.59
C ASP A 79 6.07 8.74 -13.16
N THR A 80 4.82 9.18 -12.99
CA THR A 80 4.30 9.64 -11.71
C THR A 80 3.03 8.89 -11.32
N ALA A 81 3.01 8.33 -10.11
CA ALA A 81 1.81 7.77 -9.49
C ALA A 81 1.40 8.61 -8.26
N VAL A 82 0.09 8.72 -8.01
CA VAL A 82 -0.46 9.39 -6.83
C VAL A 82 -1.29 8.39 -6.05
N ILE A 83 -0.94 8.19 -4.78
CA ILE A 83 -1.64 7.30 -3.86
C ILE A 83 -2.37 8.15 -2.83
N LEU A 84 -3.69 8.00 -2.76
CA LEU A 84 -4.51 8.70 -1.77
C LEU A 84 -4.64 7.85 -0.51
N GLY A 85 -3.91 8.25 0.54
CA GLY A 85 -3.89 7.56 1.82
C GLY A 85 -2.49 7.45 2.42
N GLN A 86 -2.45 7.33 3.75
CA GLN A 86 -1.21 7.19 4.55
C GLN A 86 -1.34 5.98 5.49
N GLY A 87 -1.78 4.85 4.96
CA GLY A 87 -1.86 3.56 5.66
C GLY A 87 -0.83 2.57 5.13
N ASN A 88 -0.71 1.40 5.77
CA ASN A 88 0.24 0.36 5.32
C ASN A 88 0.04 -0.03 3.85
N VAL A 89 -1.21 -0.19 3.40
CA VAL A 89 -1.51 -0.53 2.00
C VAL A 89 -0.97 0.54 1.03
N ALA A 90 -1.02 1.82 1.40
CA ALA A 90 -0.45 2.88 0.58
C ALA A 90 1.08 2.75 0.46
N LEU A 91 1.75 2.40 1.56
CA LEU A 91 3.18 2.12 1.57
C LEU A 91 3.51 0.86 0.77
N ASP A 92 2.71 -0.19 0.83
CA ASP A 92 2.92 -1.41 0.05
C ASP A 92 2.85 -1.13 -1.46
N VAL A 93 1.84 -0.38 -1.91
CA VAL A 93 1.73 0.04 -3.31
C VAL A 93 2.96 0.88 -3.72
N ALA A 94 3.37 1.84 -2.89
CA ALA A 94 4.56 2.65 -3.16
C ALA A 94 5.83 1.79 -3.25
N ARG A 95 6.01 0.82 -2.35
CA ARG A 95 7.15 -0.12 -2.34
C ARG A 95 7.18 -0.96 -3.60
N ILE A 96 6.05 -1.50 -4.05
CA ILE A 96 5.98 -2.29 -5.27
C ILE A 96 6.30 -1.45 -6.51
N LEU A 97 5.85 -0.21 -6.56
CA LEU A 97 6.13 0.69 -7.69
C LEU A 97 7.58 1.16 -7.76
N LEU A 98 8.27 1.29 -6.62
CA LEU A 98 9.59 1.92 -6.54
C LEU A 98 10.76 0.97 -6.25
N ARG A 99 10.49 -0.24 -5.75
CA ARG A 99 11.56 -1.21 -5.43
C ARG A 99 12.17 -1.76 -6.72
N PRO A 100 13.50 -1.94 -6.79
CA PRO A 100 14.14 -2.53 -7.96
C PRO A 100 13.51 -3.89 -8.32
N THR A 101 13.19 -4.08 -9.60
CA THR A 101 12.54 -5.31 -10.07
C THR A 101 13.41 -6.55 -9.87
N THR A 102 14.74 -6.40 -9.83
CA THR A 102 15.68 -7.47 -9.46
C THR A 102 15.47 -7.98 -8.04
N GLU A 103 15.07 -7.12 -7.10
CA GLU A 103 14.72 -7.54 -5.74
C GLU A 103 13.32 -8.17 -5.71
N LEU A 104 12.35 -7.57 -6.42
CA LEU A 104 11.00 -8.11 -6.52
C LEU A 104 10.99 -9.52 -7.16
N ALA A 105 11.87 -9.78 -8.11
CA ALA A 105 12.04 -11.09 -8.75
C ALA A 105 12.45 -12.22 -7.78
N THR A 106 12.92 -11.89 -6.57
CA THR A 106 13.24 -12.86 -5.51
C THR A 106 12.06 -13.20 -4.61
N THR A 107 10.91 -12.52 -4.80
CA THR A 107 9.68 -12.68 -4.01
C THR A 107 8.67 -13.59 -4.73
N ASP A 108 7.51 -13.79 -4.13
CA ASP A 108 6.36 -14.51 -4.71
C ASP A 108 5.44 -13.62 -5.55
N ILE A 109 5.88 -12.41 -5.92
CA ILE A 109 5.14 -11.50 -6.81
C ILE A 109 4.70 -12.23 -8.10
N ALA A 110 3.48 -11.94 -8.54
CA ALA A 110 2.94 -12.58 -9.73
C ALA A 110 3.76 -12.22 -10.98
N SER A 111 4.12 -13.23 -11.77
CA SER A 111 5.03 -13.05 -12.92
C SER A 111 4.53 -12.03 -13.95
N HIS A 112 3.21 -11.91 -14.12
CA HIS A 112 2.62 -10.92 -15.01
C HIS A 112 2.79 -9.49 -14.46
N ALA A 113 2.69 -9.31 -13.14
CA ALA A 113 2.91 -8.02 -12.51
C ALA A 113 4.38 -7.61 -12.53
N LEU A 114 5.29 -8.56 -12.29
CA LEU A 114 6.73 -8.31 -12.42
C LEU A 114 7.09 -7.86 -13.84
N ALA A 115 6.60 -8.54 -14.87
CA ALA A 115 6.84 -8.15 -16.27
C ALA A 115 6.33 -6.73 -16.57
N SER A 116 5.14 -6.36 -16.08
CA SER A 116 4.64 -4.99 -16.21
C SER A 116 5.49 -3.97 -15.46
N LEU A 117 6.03 -4.33 -14.28
CA LEU A 117 6.89 -3.46 -13.48
C LEU A 117 8.28 -3.28 -14.11
N GLU A 118 8.82 -4.29 -14.79
CA GLU A 118 10.09 -4.19 -15.54
C GLU A 118 10.02 -3.17 -16.68
N GLU A 119 8.84 -3.00 -17.28
CA GLU A 119 8.59 -2.00 -18.32
C GLU A 119 8.04 -0.68 -17.77
N SER A 120 7.91 -0.55 -16.44
CA SER A 120 7.35 0.64 -15.79
C SER A 120 8.22 1.87 -15.98
N SER A 121 7.57 2.98 -16.30
CA SER A 121 8.18 4.31 -16.35
C SER A 121 8.05 5.05 -15.02
N ILE A 122 7.32 4.52 -14.03
CA ILE A 122 7.11 5.18 -12.73
C ILE A 122 8.43 5.37 -11.98
N ARG A 123 8.76 6.62 -11.66
CA ARG A 123 9.92 7.04 -10.85
C ARG A 123 9.53 7.89 -9.65
N VAL A 124 8.33 8.48 -9.66
CA VAL A 124 7.83 9.35 -8.60
C VAL A 124 6.51 8.81 -8.07
N VAL A 125 6.40 8.69 -6.74
CA VAL A 125 5.15 8.33 -6.07
C VAL A 125 4.82 9.38 -5.02
N TYR A 126 3.66 10.01 -5.15
CA TYR A 126 3.12 10.91 -4.14
C TYR A 126 2.19 10.15 -3.19
N LEU A 127 2.47 10.23 -1.88
CA LEU A 127 1.59 9.73 -0.82
C LEU A 127 0.81 10.89 -0.22
N VAL A 128 -0.48 11.00 -0.58
CA VAL A 128 -1.32 12.14 -0.20
C VAL A 128 -2.23 11.76 0.96
N GLY A 129 -2.00 12.39 2.11
CA GLY A 129 -2.87 12.32 3.27
C GLY A 129 -3.87 13.47 3.33
N ARG A 130 -5.07 13.20 3.85
CA ARG A 130 -6.04 14.26 4.18
C ARG A 130 -5.77 14.96 5.52
N ARG A 131 -4.81 14.46 6.30
CA ARG A 131 -4.43 14.93 7.65
C ARG A 131 -2.90 14.88 7.76
N GLY A 132 -2.37 15.42 8.85
CA GLY A 132 -0.94 15.46 9.12
C GLY A 132 -0.34 14.10 9.51
N PRO A 133 0.99 14.05 9.66
CA PRO A 133 1.75 12.84 9.97
C PRO A 133 1.38 12.21 11.32
N ALA A 134 0.95 13.02 12.30
CA ALA A 134 0.45 12.52 13.59
C ALA A 134 -0.82 11.65 13.47
N GLN A 135 -1.55 11.75 12.35
CA GLN A 135 -2.73 10.93 12.06
C GLN A 135 -2.50 9.86 10.98
N ALA A 136 -1.26 9.67 10.55
CA ALA A 136 -0.93 8.60 9.62
C ALA A 136 -1.31 7.25 10.24
N ALA A 137 -1.89 6.37 9.41
CA ALA A 137 -2.33 5.04 9.83
C ALA A 137 -1.29 3.96 9.53
N CYS A 138 -0.17 4.33 8.88
CA CYS A 138 0.94 3.42 8.66
C CYS A 138 1.70 3.14 9.96
N THR A 139 2.31 1.96 10.04
CA THR A 139 3.13 1.57 11.19
C THR A 139 4.60 1.89 10.96
N ALA A 140 5.35 2.08 12.05
CA ALA A 140 6.75 2.52 12.01
C ALA A 140 7.63 1.51 11.27
N LYS A 141 7.31 0.21 11.44
CA LYS A 141 7.92 -0.88 10.70
C LYS A 141 7.79 -0.68 9.19
N GLU A 142 6.57 -0.46 8.70
CA GLU A 142 6.33 -0.33 7.25
C GLU A 142 6.95 0.95 6.69
N LEU A 143 6.93 2.05 7.45
CA LEU A 143 7.61 3.29 7.06
C LEU A 143 9.13 3.08 6.94
N ARG A 144 9.75 2.41 7.92
CA ARG A 144 11.17 2.03 7.88
C ARG A 144 11.51 1.14 6.69
N GLU A 145 10.61 0.26 6.26
CA GLU A 145 10.83 -0.56 5.07
C GLU A 145 10.85 0.26 3.78
N VAL A 146 10.09 1.36 3.69
CA VAL A 146 10.18 2.31 2.58
C VAL A 146 11.49 3.08 2.65
N LEU A 147 11.84 3.58 3.84
CA LEU A 147 13.09 4.32 4.09
C LEU A 147 14.35 3.50 3.80
N GLY A 148 14.25 2.17 3.89
CA GLY A 148 15.34 1.25 3.60
C GLY A 148 15.51 0.90 2.11
N ILE A 149 14.66 1.39 1.21
CA ILE A 149 14.80 1.08 -0.23
C ILE A 149 16.06 1.75 -0.78
N HIS A 150 16.92 0.97 -1.43
CA HIS A 150 18.13 1.47 -2.04
C HIS A 150 17.82 2.40 -3.22
N ASN A 151 18.56 3.52 -3.32
CA ASN A 151 18.41 4.53 -4.36
C ASN A 151 17.02 5.21 -4.43
N LEU A 152 16.27 5.19 -3.33
CA LEU A 152 15.03 5.96 -3.19
C LEU A 152 15.29 7.24 -2.42
N ASP A 153 14.96 8.38 -3.02
CA ASP A 153 14.92 9.66 -2.32
C ASP A 153 13.51 9.91 -1.77
N ILE A 154 13.43 10.36 -0.52
CA ILE A 154 12.16 10.61 0.17
C ILE A 154 12.13 12.08 0.57
N SER A 155 11.21 12.82 -0.03
CA SER A 155 11.01 14.24 0.23
C SER A 155 9.73 14.47 1.03
N ILE A 156 9.87 15.16 2.16
CA ILE A 156 8.76 15.59 3.01
C ILE A 156 8.99 17.07 3.31
N GLN A 157 7.97 17.92 3.11
CA GLN A 157 8.11 19.35 3.36
C GLN A 157 8.08 19.63 4.87
N GLU A 158 8.89 20.59 5.33
CA GLU A 158 8.90 21.00 6.76
C GLU A 158 7.52 21.38 7.27
N SER A 159 6.78 22.10 6.42
CA SER A 159 5.44 22.58 6.71
C SER A 159 4.48 21.43 7.03
N ASP A 160 4.72 20.25 6.46
CA ASP A 160 3.87 19.07 6.66
C ASP A 160 4.18 18.35 7.99
N LEU A 161 5.34 18.63 8.59
CA LEU A 161 5.75 18.06 9.89
C LEU A 161 5.34 18.93 11.09
N LEU A 162 4.86 20.15 10.83
CA LEU A 162 4.39 21.05 11.88
C LEU A 162 3.14 20.47 12.54
N LEU A 163 3.29 20.11 13.82
CA LEU A 163 2.18 19.64 14.64
C LEU A 163 1.28 20.82 15.02
N THR A 164 -0.01 20.65 14.84
CA THR A 164 -1.03 21.56 15.37
C THR A 164 -1.33 21.23 16.83
N PRO A 165 -1.93 22.14 17.61
CA PRO A 165 -2.34 21.84 18.99
C PRO A 165 -3.32 20.67 19.12
N ALA A 166 -4.08 20.36 18.06
CA ALA A 166 -4.94 19.17 18.01
C ALA A 166 -4.11 17.87 17.93
N ASP A 167 -2.91 17.95 17.35
CA ASP A 167 -1.99 16.83 17.14
C ASP A 167 -1.20 16.49 18.39
N GLU A 168 -0.94 17.47 19.27
CA GLU A 168 -0.19 17.27 20.53
C GLU A 168 -0.87 16.24 21.48
N SER A 169 -2.19 16.12 21.39
CA SER A 169 -2.98 15.15 22.19
C SER A 169 -2.91 13.72 21.64
N LEU A 170 -2.61 13.59 20.34
CA LEU A 170 -2.27 12.32 19.73
C LEU A 170 -0.82 12.08 20.11
N ARG A 171 -0.56 11.03 20.91
CA ARG A 171 0.80 10.70 21.37
C ARG A 171 1.75 10.93 20.19
N ALA A 172 2.78 11.75 20.36
CA ALA A 172 3.93 11.81 19.48
C ALA A 172 4.51 10.39 19.45
N THR A 173 3.89 9.57 18.64
CA THR A 173 4.28 8.20 18.43
C THR A 173 5.61 8.27 17.70
N GLU A 174 6.47 7.28 17.91
CA GLU A 174 7.87 7.19 17.46
C GLU A 174 8.13 7.60 15.98
N TYR A 175 7.08 7.75 15.17
CA TYR A 175 7.03 8.24 13.79
C TYR A 175 7.54 9.66 13.56
N THR A 176 7.35 10.62 14.48
CA THR A 176 7.80 12.00 14.19
C THR A 176 9.31 12.02 14.03
N GLU A 177 10.04 11.24 14.82
CA GLU A 177 11.49 11.08 14.67
C GLU A 177 11.87 10.32 13.39
N GLU A 178 11.11 9.28 12.99
CA GLU A 178 11.35 8.57 11.72
C GLU A 178 11.10 9.47 10.49
N PHE A 179 10.01 10.25 10.49
CA PHE A 179 9.74 11.24 9.44
C PHE A 179 10.77 12.37 9.44
N LEU A 180 11.20 12.84 10.62
CA LEU A 180 12.30 13.80 10.74
C LEU A 180 13.66 13.20 10.32
N SER A 181 13.84 11.88 10.38
CA SER A 181 15.05 11.22 9.88
C SER A 181 15.13 11.22 8.35
N CYS A 182 13.99 11.40 7.66
CA CYS A 182 13.90 11.57 6.22
C CYS A 182 14.40 12.94 5.76
N TYR A 183 14.65 13.87 6.68
CA TYR A 183 15.18 15.19 6.35
C TYR A 183 16.65 15.08 5.93
N PRO A 184 17.07 15.75 4.83
CA PRO A 184 18.47 15.74 4.44
C PRO A 184 19.35 16.31 5.57
N ARG A 185 20.35 15.53 6.01
CA ARG A 185 21.47 16.06 6.82
C ARG A 185 22.33 16.97 5.94
N GLN A 186 21.91 18.23 5.83
CA GLN A 186 22.54 19.31 5.07
C GLN A 186 22.70 19.05 3.55
N PRO A 187 22.47 20.07 2.69
CA PRO A 187 22.98 20.00 1.33
C PRO A 187 24.52 19.95 1.37
N PRO A 188 25.20 19.38 0.35
CA PRO A 188 26.66 19.46 0.26
C PRO A 188 27.07 20.92 0.37
N GLN A 189 27.97 21.21 1.32
CA GLN A 189 28.58 22.53 1.42
C GLN A 189 29.27 22.82 0.09
N ASP A 190 28.98 23.99 -0.49
CA ASP A 190 29.74 24.58 -1.57
C ASP A 190 31.25 24.47 -1.26
N GLN A 191 31.93 23.56 -1.96
CA GLN A 191 33.37 23.56 -2.19
C GLN A 191 33.57 23.56 -3.71
N ASP A 192 33.48 24.73 -4.33
CA ASP A 192 34.68 25.52 -4.61
C ASP A 192 34.32 26.66 -5.56
N MET A 193 34.34 27.87 -4.98
CA MET A 193 34.51 29.10 -5.72
C MET A 193 35.96 29.17 -6.18
N LEU A 194 36.27 28.64 -7.37
CA LEU A 194 37.51 28.91 -8.07
C LEU A 194 37.22 29.20 -9.56
N VAL A 195 37.16 30.51 -9.83
CA VAL A 195 37.27 31.25 -11.11
C VAL A 195 36.21 31.00 -12.18
#